data_AF-A0A9D7F2A2-F1
#
_entry.id   AF-A0A9D7F2A2-F1
#
_cell.length_a   1.000
_cell.length_b   1.000
_cell.length_c   1.000
_cell.angle_alpha   90.00
_cell.angle_beta   90.00
_cell.angle_gamma   90.00
#
_symmetry.space_group_name_H-M   'P 1'
#
loop_
_entity.id
_entity.type
_entity.pdbx_description
1 polymer ?
#
loop_
_entity_poly.entity_id
_entity_poly.type
_entity_poly.pdbx_seq_one_letter_code
_entity_poly.pdbx_strand_id
1 'polypeptide(L)'
;MKHSLYRSALTTIAVALLCSATLSSQTLASQASGEKIWHVKAVHPSGKFLDVKALDKAGNVYDVKPIEEGGNTQFMDIKALRDGKKLPVKILVSDDVFSPVKAIGEDGTIYDIKALTADRQRLDVKGVSRAGNIIHLKAISQEGEFYGIKAISPEGQLRDVKGIKFSDEEVETVVNGVEVLAHVKALPQAPGQSGDFIWHVKAVHPDGQLLDVKALDKAGNIYDVKAIDQNGNMHLMDIKAFVGNQKLPVKVLESRDPNAPVKAIGADGTIYDIKAFTADRKILDVKGVAESGNLIHIKAIAADGSLYGVKAISPSGQLYDVKGIEPGESFMVNGVRARAHVKALPQK
;
A
#
# COMPACT_ATOMS: atom_id res chain seq x y z
N MET A 1 25.44 -16.12 83.81
CA MET A 1 25.17 -14.70 83.53
C MET A 1 25.55 -14.40 82.09
N LYS A 2 24.56 -13.89 81.37
CA LYS A 2 24.49 -13.24 80.05
C LYS A 2 25.77 -12.86 79.26
N HIS A 3 25.61 -13.04 77.94
CA HIS A 3 26.20 -12.39 76.75
C HIS A 3 27.58 -12.88 76.26
N SER A 4 27.68 -13.51 75.07
CA SER A 4 27.56 -13.01 73.66
C SER A 4 28.98 -12.75 73.12
N LEU A 5 29.47 -13.31 72.01
CA LEU A 5 28.99 -13.23 70.62
C LEU A 5 29.61 -14.37 69.79
N TYR A 6 28.80 -15.09 69.01
CA TYR A 6 29.27 -15.95 67.90
C TYR A 6 29.27 -15.14 66.60
N ARG A 7 30.39 -15.17 65.86
CA ARG A 7 30.50 -14.66 64.48
C ARG A 7 29.82 -15.63 63.53
N SER A 8 28.85 -15.15 62.76
CA SER A 8 28.23 -15.89 61.66
C SER A 8 29.12 -15.81 60.40
N ALA A 9 29.44 -16.97 59.85
CA ALA A 9 29.94 -17.12 58.48
C ALA A 9 28.75 -17.38 57.56
N LEU A 10 28.55 -16.51 56.56
CA LEU A 10 27.58 -16.69 55.50
C LEU A 10 28.19 -17.59 54.41
N THR A 11 27.79 -18.85 54.39
CA THR A 11 27.99 -19.74 53.24
C THR A 11 26.72 -19.69 52.39
N THR A 12 26.76 -18.99 51.27
CA THR A 12 25.66 -18.91 50.31
C THR A 12 25.62 -20.19 49.48
N ILE A 13 24.65 -21.06 49.73
CA ILE A 13 24.32 -22.18 48.82
C ILE A 13 23.36 -21.63 47.76
N ALA A 14 23.80 -21.70 46.50
CA ALA A 14 22.99 -21.41 45.34
C ALA A 14 21.92 -22.50 45.16
N VAL A 15 20.64 -22.14 45.28
CA VAL A 15 19.53 -22.97 44.80
C VAL A 15 19.19 -22.51 43.39
N ALA A 16 19.52 -23.35 42.41
CA ALA A 16 19.11 -23.18 41.03
C ALA A 16 17.60 -23.45 40.93
N LEU A 17 16.79 -22.39 40.86
CA LEU A 17 15.39 -22.49 40.48
C LEU A 17 15.31 -22.56 38.95
N LEU A 18 15.07 -23.75 38.41
CA LEU A 18 14.65 -23.94 37.02
C LEU A 18 13.25 -23.34 36.84
N CYS A 19 13.20 -22.05 36.53
CA CYS A 19 11.98 -21.41 36.07
C CYS A 19 11.88 -21.67 34.56
N SER A 20 11.20 -22.76 34.20
CA SER A 20 10.78 -23.02 32.82
C SER A 20 9.75 -21.96 32.43
N ALA A 21 10.23 -20.82 31.91
CA ALA A 21 9.38 -19.85 31.25
C ALA A 21 8.89 -20.48 29.94
N THR A 22 7.72 -21.10 29.99
CA THR A 22 6.92 -21.31 28.79
C THR A 22 6.53 -19.93 28.27
N LEU A 23 7.33 -19.41 27.33
CA LEU A 23 6.85 -18.37 26.42
C LEU A 23 5.72 -19.01 25.62
N SER A 24 4.50 -18.88 26.13
CA SER A 24 3.31 -19.02 25.31
C SER A 24 3.35 -17.86 24.32
N SER A 25 3.86 -18.16 23.13
CA SER A 25 3.66 -17.32 21.95
C SER A 25 2.15 -17.20 21.74
N GLN A 26 1.56 -16.16 22.32
CA GLN A 26 0.22 -15.70 21.98
C GLN A 26 0.30 -15.04 20.59
N THR A 27 0.51 -15.87 19.57
CA THR A 27 -0.03 -15.63 18.24
C THR A 27 -1.55 -15.83 18.36
N LEU A 28 -2.22 -14.88 18.98
CA LEU A 28 -3.67 -14.86 19.08
C LEU A 28 -4.24 -14.58 17.69
N ALA A 29 -4.72 -15.67 17.08
CA ALA A 29 -5.98 -15.75 16.36
C ALA A 29 -6.32 -14.57 15.41
N SER A 30 -5.62 -14.49 14.28
CA SER A 30 -6.13 -13.80 13.08
C SER A 30 -6.73 -14.78 12.05
N GLN A 31 -6.68 -16.09 12.28
CA GLN A 31 -7.08 -17.08 11.26
C GLN A 31 -8.51 -17.64 11.42
N ALA A 32 -9.31 -17.16 12.38
CA ALA A 32 -10.62 -17.76 12.67
C ALA A 32 -11.84 -17.05 12.05
N SER A 33 -11.72 -15.85 11.46
CA SER A 33 -12.89 -15.11 10.96
C SER A 33 -13.05 -15.07 9.44
N GLY A 34 -12.05 -15.47 8.66
CA GLY A 34 -12.05 -15.26 7.20
C GLY A 34 -12.06 -13.78 6.78
N GLU A 35 -11.98 -12.83 7.71
CA GLU A 35 -11.90 -11.40 7.42
C GLU A 35 -10.51 -11.06 6.91
N LYS A 36 -10.45 -10.48 5.71
CA LYS A 36 -9.21 -9.99 5.14
C LYS A 36 -8.99 -8.56 5.56
N ILE A 37 -7.86 -8.31 6.24
CA ILE A 37 -7.51 -6.97 6.71
C ILE A 37 -6.73 -6.23 5.60
N TRP A 38 -7.28 -5.11 5.15
CA TRP A 38 -6.63 -4.20 4.20
C TRP A 38 -5.92 -3.07 4.96
N HIS A 39 -5.02 -2.34 4.31
CA HIS A 39 -4.34 -1.17 4.88
C HIS A 39 -4.90 0.14 4.31
N VAL A 40 -5.11 1.17 5.13
CA VAL A 40 -5.38 2.54 4.62
C VAL A 40 -4.07 3.32 4.56
N LYS A 41 -3.79 3.93 3.41
CA LYS A 41 -2.59 4.75 3.18
C LYS A 41 -2.94 6.06 2.48
N ALA A 42 -2.21 7.13 2.77
CA ALA A 42 -2.17 8.31 1.91
C ALA A 42 -1.06 8.18 0.87
N VAL A 43 -1.29 8.64 -0.35
CA VAL A 43 -0.36 8.51 -1.48
C VAL A 43 0.31 9.84 -1.75
N HIS A 44 1.59 9.92 -1.41
CA HIS A 44 2.44 11.05 -1.73
C HIS A 44 2.77 11.07 -3.24
N PRO A 45 2.90 12.25 -3.89
CA PRO A 45 3.16 12.36 -5.33
C PRO A 45 4.39 11.59 -5.82
N SER A 46 5.40 11.42 -4.96
CA SER A 46 6.58 10.59 -5.26
C SER A 46 6.31 9.08 -5.33
N GLY A 47 5.05 8.65 -5.18
CA GLY A 47 4.65 7.26 -5.04
C GLY A 47 5.11 6.63 -3.72
N LYS A 48 5.11 7.38 -2.62
CA LYS A 48 5.30 6.85 -1.25
C LYS A 48 3.94 6.73 -0.56
N PHE A 49 3.80 5.74 0.32
CA PHE A 49 2.61 5.58 1.15
C PHE A 49 2.86 6.04 2.58
N LEU A 50 1.93 6.82 3.10
CA LEU A 50 1.89 7.28 4.50
C LEU A 50 0.84 6.47 5.24
N ASP A 51 1.14 6.01 6.44
CA ASP A 51 0.18 5.28 7.26
C ASP A 51 -0.97 6.17 7.69
N VAL A 52 -2.22 5.75 7.47
CA VAL A 52 -3.38 6.45 8.02
C VAL A 52 -3.81 5.76 9.31
N LYS A 53 -3.85 6.51 10.40
CA LYS A 53 -4.11 6.02 11.76
C LYS A 53 -5.14 6.88 12.47
N ALA A 54 -5.77 6.31 13.49
CA ALA A 54 -6.61 7.03 14.43
C ALA A 54 -5.81 7.40 15.67
N LEU A 55 -6.02 8.60 16.21
CA LEU A 55 -5.29 9.11 17.36
C LEU A 55 -6.26 9.65 18.41
N ASP A 56 -6.00 9.31 19.68
CA ASP A 56 -6.72 9.93 20.80
C ASP A 56 -6.04 11.24 21.26
N LYS A 57 -6.66 11.91 22.23
CA LYS A 57 -6.14 13.14 22.83
C LYS A 57 -4.81 12.96 23.56
N ALA A 58 -4.50 11.75 24.04
CA ALA A 58 -3.22 11.42 24.67
C ALA A 58 -2.12 11.14 23.63
N GLY A 59 -2.48 11.04 22.35
CA GLY A 59 -1.57 10.76 21.25
C GLY A 59 -1.31 9.28 21.01
N ASN A 60 -2.08 8.38 21.64
CA ASN A 60 -2.04 6.95 21.34
C ASN A 60 -2.50 6.73 19.90
N VAL A 61 -1.89 5.75 19.22
CA VAL A 61 -2.10 5.51 17.79
C VAL A 61 -2.78 4.17 17.60
N TYR A 62 -3.84 4.15 16.79
CA TYR A 62 -4.67 3.00 16.51
C TYR A 62 -4.75 2.73 15.01
N ASP A 63 -4.86 1.45 14.65
CA ASP A 63 -4.92 1.03 13.26
C ASP A 63 -6.25 1.44 12.61
N VAL A 64 -6.17 1.92 11.37
CA VAL A 64 -7.34 2.19 10.53
C VAL A 64 -7.32 1.24 9.35
N LYS A 65 -8.37 0.43 9.22
CA LYS A 65 -8.44 -0.69 8.29
C LYS A 65 -9.79 -0.72 7.56
N PRO A 66 -9.82 -0.96 6.25
CA PRO A 66 -11.01 -1.45 5.58
C PRO A 66 -11.32 -2.87 6.06
N ILE A 67 -12.60 -3.15 6.28
CA ILE A 67 -13.09 -4.48 6.66
C ILE A 67 -13.76 -5.11 5.43
N GLU A 68 -13.19 -6.21 4.96
CA GLU A 68 -13.78 -7.06 3.92
C GLU A 68 -14.69 -8.10 4.59
N GLU A 69 -15.99 -8.01 4.33
CA GLU A 69 -16.99 -8.95 4.86
C GLU A 69 -17.57 -9.79 3.72
N GLY A 70 -17.55 -11.12 3.88
CA GLY A 70 -18.14 -12.05 2.90
C GLY A 70 -17.53 -11.99 1.49
N GLY A 71 -16.26 -11.57 1.36
CA GLY A 71 -15.60 -11.38 0.06
C GLY A 71 -16.03 -10.12 -0.70
N ASN A 72 -16.87 -9.26 -0.11
CA ASN A 72 -17.31 -8.03 -0.75
C ASN A 72 -16.20 -6.97 -0.69
N THR A 73 -15.54 -6.75 -1.83
CA THR A 73 -14.54 -5.69 -2.00
C THR A 73 -15.05 -4.46 -2.75
N GLN A 74 -16.35 -4.42 -3.08
CA GLN A 74 -16.97 -3.34 -3.85
C GLN A 74 -17.35 -2.15 -2.95
N PHE A 75 -17.62 -2.41 -1.67
CA PHE A 75 -18.11 -1.39 -0.74
C PHE A 75 -17.72 -1.70 0.71
N MET A 76 -16.46 -1.45 1.08
CA MET A 76 -15.93 -1.82 2.40
C MET A 76 -16.02 -0.67 3.40
N ASP A 77 -16.38 -1.00 4.65
CA ASP A 77 -16.32 -0.05 5.76
C ASP A 77 -14.89 0.22 6.21
N ILE A 78 -14.58 1.49 6.49
CA ILE A 78 -13.34 1.87 7.18
C ILE A 78 -13.59 1.93 8.69
N LYS A 79 -12.77 1.21 9.45
CA LYS A 79 -12.86 1.15 10.92
C LYS A 79 -11.51 1.49 11.55
N ALA A 80 -11.56 2.15 12.70
CA ALA A 80 -10.42 2.23 13.61
C ALA A 80 -10.48 1.07 14.61
N LEU A 81 -9.35 0.41 14.85
CA LEU A 81 -9.24 -0.77 15.70
C LEU A 81 -8.62 -0.36 17.04
N ARG A 82 -9.43 -0.39 18.11
CA ARG A 82 -9.03 0.02 19.46
C ARG A 82 -9.56 -0.98 20.48
N ASP A 83 -8.68 -1.56 21.29
CA ASP A 83 -9.03 -2.46 22.40
C ASP A 83 -9.98 -3.60 21.99
N GLY A 84 -9.72 -4.21 20.83
CA GLY A 84 -10.56 -5.28 20.26
C GLY A 84 -11.88 -4.81 19.61
N LYS A 85 -12.16 -3.50 19.63
CA LYS A 85 -13.38 -2.89 19.05
C LYS A 85 -13.11 -2.28 17.68
N LYS A 86 -14.15 -2.30 16.83
CA LYS A 86 -14.16 -1.72 15.48
C LYS A 86 -14.97 -0.42 15.47
N LEU A 87 -14.30 0.71 15.67
CA LEU A 87 -14.93 2.03 15.71
C LEU A 87 -15.22 2.54 14.29
N PRO A 88 -16.41 3.09 13.99
CA PRO A 88 -16.71 3.64 12.68
C PRO A 88 -15.85 4.88 12.39
N VAL A 89 -15.29 4.96 11.18
CA VAL A 89 -14.67 6.17 10.64
C VAL A 89 -15.68 6.90 9.75
N LYS A 90 -15.90 8.18 10.02
CA LYS A 90 -16.95 9.01 9.41
C LYS A 90 -16.43 10.40 9.06
N ILE A 91 -17.14 11.06 8.16
CA ILE A 91 -17.01 12.51 7.97
C ILE A 91 -18.05 13.17 8.88
N LEU A 92 -17.63 14.09 9.74
CA LEU A 92 -18.56 14.77 10.65
C LEU A 92 -19.09 16.07 10.02
N VAL A 93 -20.27 16.49 10.46
CA VAL A 93 -20.80 17.82 10.14
C VAL A 93 -19.89 18.89 10.73
N SER A 94 -19.65 19.96 9.98
CA SER A 94 -18.73 21.04 10.36
C SER A 94 -18.86 22.22 9.41
N ASP A 95 -18.69 23.43 9.97
CA ASP A 95 -18.60 24.68 9.22
C ASP A 95 -17.17 24.97 8.69
N ASP A 96 -16.20 24.09 8.96
CA ASP A 96 -14.83 24.24 8.48
C ASP A 96 -14.76 24.14 6.95
N VAL A 97 -13.76 24.80 6.36
CA VAL A 97 -13.47 24.73 4.91
C VAL A 97 -13.31 23.29 4.42
N PHE A 98 -12.73 22.41 5.24
CA PHE A 98 -12.61 20.98 4.94
C PHE A 98 -13.23 20.12 6.04
N SER A 99 -14.13 19.23 5.64
CA SER A 99 -14.90 18.42 6.57
C SER A 99 -14.00 17.43 7.34
N PRO A 100 -14.13 17.33 8.67
CA PRO A 100 -13.29 16.47 9.49
C PRO A 100 -13.59 14.98 9.27
N VAL A 101 -12.54 14.19 9.07
CA VAL A 101 -12.64 12.72 9.08
C VAL A 101 -12.18 12.21 10.44
N LYS A 102 -13.04 11.47 11.14
CA LYS A 102 -12.84 11.05 12.53
C LYS A 102 -13.29 9.61 12.76
N ALA A 103 -12.69 8.93 13.74
CA ALA A 103 -13.32 7.74 14.32
C ALA A 103 -14.19 8.14 15.51
N ILE A 104 -15.29 7.41 15.73
CA ILE A 104 -16.25 7.68 16.81
C ILE A 104 -16.27 6.50 17.77
N GLY A 105 -15.96 6.76 19.04
CA GLY A 105 -16.04 5.82 20.15
C GLY A 105 -17.48 5.46 20.51
N GLU A 106 -17.67 4.37 21.25
CA GLU A 106 -19.00 3.93 21.72
C GLU A 106 -19.68 4.95 22.65
N ASP A 107 -18.90 5.79 23.31
CA ASP A 107 -19.32 6.87 24.20
C ASP A 107 -19.38 8.24 23.49
N GLY A 108 -19.19 8.27 22.16
CA GLY A 108 -19.11 9.51 21.38
C GLY A 108 -17.72 10.17 21.39
N THR A 109 -16.71 9.57 22.05
CA THR A 109 -15.33 10.07 22.02
C THR A 109 -14.82 10.15 20.58
N ILE A 110 -14.21 11.28 20.22
CA ILE A 110 -13.68 11.52 18.87
C ILE A 110 -12.19 11.22 18.82
N TYR A 111 -11.79 10.47 17.79
CA TYR A 111 -10.40 10.21 17.46
C TYR A 111 -10.05 10.86 16.12
N ASP A 112 -8.89 11.51 16.10
CA ASP A 112 -8.36 12.14 14.90
C ASP A 112 -7.88 11.09 13.89
N ILE A 113 -8.27 11.22 12.63
CA ILE A 113 -7.65 10.46 11.55
C ILE A 113 -6.51 11.28 10.95
N LYS A 114 -5.29 10.76 11.03
CA LYS A 114 -4.08 11.41 10.51
C LYS A 114 -3.31 10.48 9.60
N ALA A 115 -2.65 11.04 8.59
CA ALA A 115 -1.59 10.35 7.86
C ALA A 115 -0.24 10.64 8.51
N LEU A 116 0.59 9.61 8.68
CA LEU A 116 1.87 9.69 9.39
C LEU A 116 3.03 9.61 8.39
N THR A 117 3.89 10.63 8.42
CA THR A 117 5.13 10.64 7.64
C THR A 117 6.21 9.77 8.30
N ALA A 118 7.29 9.49 7.58
CA ALA A 118 8.41 8.70 8.09
C ALA A 118 9.10 9.37 9.31
N ASP A 119 9.10 10.71 9.34
CA ASP A 119 9.56 11.54 10.47
C ASP A 119 8.47 11.80 11.52
N ARG A 120 7.35 11.06 11.46
CA ARG A 120 6.22 11.10 12.41
C ARG A 120 5.45 12.41 12.47
N GLN A 121 5.56 13.26 11.44
CA GLN A 121 4.61 14.35 11.27
C GLN A 121 3.21 13.80 11.04
N ARG A 122 2.21 14.53 11.52
CA ARG A 122 0.80 14.16 11.48
C ARG A 122 0.09 15.08 10.51
N LEU A 123 -0.32 14.54 9.38
CA LEU A 123 -1.07 15.24 8.36
C LEU A 123 -2.57 15.02 8.58
N ASP A 124 -3.35 16.08 8.49
CA ASP A 124 -4.80 16.00 8.64
C ASP A 124 -5.42 15.22 7.48
N VAL A 125 -6.33 14.30 7.77
CA VAL A 125 -7.17 13.66 6.76
C VAL A 125 -8.55 14.31 6.78
N LYS A 126 -8.97 14.87 5.65
CA LYS A 126 -10.19 15.67 5.53
C LYS A 126 -10.96 15.33 4.26
N GLY A 127 -12.26 15.63 4.26
CA GLY A 127 -13.07 15.76 3.04
C GLY A 127 -12.84 17.13 2.43
N VAL A 128 -12.30 17.17 1.21
CA VAL A 128 -11.81 18.43 0.60
C VAL A 128 -12.62 18.90 -0.60
N SER A 129 -13.41 18.04 -1.20
CA SER A 129 -14.29 18.38 -2.31
C SER A 129 -15.39 17.34 -2.48
N ARG A 130 -16.51 17.75 -3.09
CA ARG A 130 -17.70 16.92 -3.32
C ARG A 130 -18.04 16.88 -4.81
N ALA A 131 -18.36 15.70 -5.31
CA ALA A 131 -18.87 15.46 -6.65
C ALA A 131 -20.13 14.58 -6.54
N GLY A 132 -21.30 15.20 -6.61
CA GLY A 132 -22.57 14.54 -6.30
C GLY A 132 -22.55 13.94 -4.90
N ASN A 133 -22.73 12.62 -4.80
CA ASN A 133 -22.78 11.89 -3.52
C ASN A 133 -21.42 11.40 -3.02
N ILE A 134 -20.33 11.72 -3.73
CA ILE A 134 -18.98 11.30 -3.40
C ILE A 134 -18.20 12.49 -2.87
N ILE A 135 -17.54 12.31 -1.72
CA ILE A 135 -16.63 13.27 -1.12
C ILE A 135 -15.20 12.74 -1.26
N HIS A 136 -14.32 13.55 -1.83
CA HIS A 136 -12.91 13.22 -1.96
C HIS A 136 -12.20 13.44 -0.63
N LEU A 137 -11.55 12.37 -0.17
CA LEU A 137 -10.71 12.41 1.03
C LEU A 137 -9.25 12.59 0.64
N LYS A 138 -8.57 13.49 1.34
CA LYS A 138 -7.15 13.78 1.17
C LYS A 138 -6.46 13.90 2.52
N ALA A 139 -5.20 13.47 2.59
CA ALA A 139 -4.28 13.95 3.61
C ALA A 139 -3.71 15.29 3.14
N ILE A 140 -3.55 16.24 4.06
CA ILE A 140 -3.12 17.60 3.75
C ILE A 140 -1.75 17.85 4.39
N SER A 141 -0.74 18.19 3.58
CA SER A 141 0.58 18.57 4.08
C SER A 141 0.55 19.92 4.80
N GLN A 142 1.64 20.27 5.50
CA GLN A 142 1.75 21.59 6.15
C GLN A 142 1.80 22.73 5.12
N GLU A 143 2.28 22.42 3.92
CA GLU A 143 2.37 23.31 2.75
C GLU A 143 1.05 23.36 1.96
N GLY A 144 0.02 22.61 2.38
CA GLY A 144 -1.29 22.57 1.74
C GLY A 144 -1.41 21.60 0.56
N GLU A 145 -0.44 20.70 0.36
CA GLU A 145 -0.51 19.70 -0.70
C GLU A 145 -1.51 18.57 -0.36
N PHE A 146 -2.23 18.07 -1.37
CA PHE A 146 -3.27 17.06 -1.18
C PHE A 146 -2.85 15.66 -1.63
N TYR A 147 -2.82 14.72 -0.71
CA TYR A 147 -2.45 13.33 -0.96
C TYR A 147 -3.69 12.42 -0.98
N GLY A 148 -3.86 11.62 -2.02
CA GLY A 148 -5.00 10.70 -2.15
C GLY A 148 -5.02 9.64 -1.06
N ILE A 149 -6.21 9.25 -0.57
CA ILE A 149 -6.33 8.13 0.38
C ILE A 149 -6.75 6.85 -0.36
N LYS A 150 -6.03 5.75 -0.10
CA LYS A 150 -6.23 4.45 -0.74
C LYS A 150 -6.31 3.34 0.30
N ALA A 151 -7.08 2.32 -0.01
CA ALA A 151 -7.14 1.04 0.69
C ALA A 151 -6.37 0.00 -0.11
N ILE A 152 -5.54 -0.81 0.55
CA ILE A 152 -4.62 -1.77 -0.07
C ILE A 152 -4.86 -3.17 0.51
N SER A 153 -5.17 -4.14 -0.33
CA SER A 153 -5.32 -5.55 0.09
C SER A 153 -3.96 -6.20 0.33
N PRO A 154 -3.92 -7.32 1.06
CA PRO A 154 -2.71 -8.14 1.17
C PRO A 154 -2.09 -8.56 -0.17
N GLU A 155 -2.87 -8.70 -1.24
CA GLU A 155 -2.40 -9.03 -2.60
C GLU A 155 -2.04 -7.78 -3.42
N GLY A 156 -2.16 -6.60 -2.81
CA GLY A 156 -1.91 -5.31 -3.45
C GLY A 156 -3.07 -4.84 -4.33
N GLN A 157 -4.29 -5.36 -4.18
CA GLN A 157 -5.47 -4.73 -4.81
C GLN A 157 -5.72 -3.39 -4.16
N LEU A 158 -6.17 -2.41 -4.94
CA LEU A 158 -6.30 -1.03 -4.46
C LEU A 158 -7.70 -0.48 -4.69
N ARG A 159 -8.21 0.18 -3.65
CA ARG A 159 -9.52 0.81 -3.62
C ARG A 159 -9.36 2.29 -3.25
N ASP A 160 -10.21 3.12 -3.83
CA ASP A 160 -10.36 4.51 -3.43
C ASP A 160 -11.03 4.58 -2.05
N VAL A 161 -10.54 5.44 -1.16
CA VAL A 161 -11.23 5.74 0.10
C VAL A 161 -11.90 7.10 -0.03
N LYS A 162 -13.22 7.13 0.07
CA LYS A 162 -14.06 8.30 -0.18
C LYS A 162 -15.13 8.43 0.89
N GLY A 163 -15.65 9.65 1.05
CA GLY A 163 -16.92 9.87 1.72
C GLY A 163 -18.07 9.55 0.77
N ILE A 164 -19.12 8.92 1.28
CA ILE A 164 -20.33 8.54 0.54
C ILE A 164 -21.53 9.03 1.31
N LYS A 165 -22.36 9.77 0.58
CA LYS A 165 -23.62 10.32 1.05
C LYS A 165 -24.78 9.59 0.38
N PHE A 166 -25.81 9.21 1.12
CA PHE A 166 -26.99 8.54 0.57
C PHE A 166 -28.21 9.45 0.56
N SER A 167 -28.22 10.53 1.34
CA SER A 167 -29.26 11.56 1.31
C SER A 167 -28.70 12.91 0.86
N ASP A 168 -29.60 13.86 0.59
CA ASP A 168 -29.25 15.26 0.32
C ASP A 168 -29.24 16.13 1.59
N GLU A 169 -29.69 15.58 2.72
CA GLU A 169 -29.73 16.26 4.03
C GLU A 169 -28.32 16.56 4.56
N GLU A 170 -28.12 17.61 5.35
CA GLU A 170 -26.81 17.90 5.93
C GLU A 170 -26.32 16.77 6.86
N VAL A 171 -27.17 16.37 7.80
CA VAL A 171 -26.92 15.26 8.71
C VAL A 171 -27.36 13.96 8.03
N GLU A 172 -26.40 13.11 7.68
CA GLU A 172 -26.65 11.77 7.15
C GLU A 172 -27.22 10.84 8.22
N THR A 173 -26.62 10.88 9.41
CA THR A 173 -27.03 10.09 10.57
C THR A 173 -26.38 10.62 11.84
N VAL A 174 -26.77 10.09 13.00
CA VAL A 174 -26.14 10.34 14.29
C VAL A 174 -25.57 9.03 14.83
N VAL A 175 -24.27 9.01 15.14
CA VAL A 175 -23.57 7.84 15.68
C VAL A 175 -23.06 8.18 17.07
N ASN A 176 -23.56 7.50 18.10
CA ASN A 176 -23.18 7.71 19.51
C ASN A 176 -23.23 9.19 19.92
N GLY A 177 -24.28 9.90 19.50
CA GLY A 177 -24.49 11.32 19.78
C GLY A 177 -23.70 12.29 18.90
N VAL A 178 -22.97 11.80 17.88
CA VAL A 178 -22.17 12.62 16.97
C VAL A 178 -22.85 12.68 15.60
N GLU A 179 -23.08 13.90 15.10
CA GLU A 179 -23.65 14.14 13.78
C GLU A 179 -22.63 13.82 12.67
N VAL A 180 -23.07 12.99 11.72
CA VAL A 180 -22.26 12.49 10.61
C VAL A 180 -22.76 13.11 9.32
N LEU A 181 -21.84 13.70 8.56
CA LEU A 181 -22.09 14.25 7.23
C LEU A 181 -22.14 13.15 6.15
N ALA A 182 -21.25 12.15 6.27
CA ALA A 182 -21.13 11.07 5.29
C ALA A 182 -20.38 9.84 5.85
N HIS A 183 -20.61 8.70 5.20
CA HIS A 183 -19.93 7.43 5.49
C HIS A 183 -18.55 7.40 4.82
N VAL A 184 -17.50 6.92 5.49
CA VAL A 184 -16.20 6.68 4.83
C VAL A 184 -16.12 5.22 4.37
N LYS A 185 -15.88 5.02 3.07
CA LYS A 185 -15.93 3.71 2.42
C LYS A 185 -14.75 3.51 1.47
N ALA A 186 -14.32 2.26 1.34
CA ALA A 186 -13.35 1.83 0.32
C ALA A 186 -14.08 1.22 -0.88
N LEU A 187 -13.82 1.75 -2.08
CA LEU A 187 -14.56 1.46 -3.32
C LEU A 187 -13.61 1.18 -4.50
N PRO A 188 -14.04 0.46 -5.54
CA PRO A 188 -13.29 0.33 -6.79
C PRO A 188 -12.85 1.70 -7.32
N GLN A 189 -11.65 1.73 -7.91
CA GLN A 189 -11.14 2.96 -8.49
C GLN A 189 -11.93 3.31 -9.74
N ALA A 190 -12.34 4.57 -9.86
CA ALA A 190 -12.89 5.08 -11.11
C ALA A 190 -11.74 5.26 -12.13
N PRO A 191 -11.85 4.69 -13.35
CA PRO A 191 -10.84 4.90 -14.38
C PRO A 191 -10.86 6.36 -14.88
N GLY A 192 -9.67 6.94 -15.07
CA GLY A 192 -9.47 8.09 -15.98
C GLY A 192 -9.67 9.48 -15.38
N GLN A 193 -8.71 9.96 -14.57
CA GLN A 193 -8.65 11.38 -14.15
C GLN A 193 -7.22 11.85 -13.82
N SER A 194 -6.18 11.24 -14.39
CA SER A 194 -4.83 11.81 -14.25
C SER A 194 -4.42 12.46 -15.55
N GLY A 195 -4.14 13.77 -15.54
CA GLY A 195 -3.34 14.42 -16.59
C GLY A 195 -1.85 14.08 -16.47
N ASP A 196 -1.50 13.03 -15.72
CA ASP A 196 -0.14 12.66 -15.37
C ASP A 196 0.45 11.72 -16.45
N PHE A 197 1.46 12.19 -17.19
CA PHE A 197 2.04 11.45 -18.32
C PHE A 197 3.11 10.41 -17.93
N ILE A 198 3.63 10.47 -16.69
CA ILE A 198 4.69 9.61 -16.18
C ILE A 198 4.34 9.12 -14.78
N TRP A 199 4.18 7.81 -14.62
CA TRP A 199 3.79 7.18 -13.37
C TRP A 199 4.96 6.37 -12.80
N HIS A 200 5.05 6.30 -11.47
CA HIS A 200 6.05 5.50 -10.79
C HIS A 200 5.74 4.01 -10.92
N VAL A 201 6.75 3.16 -11.12
CA VAL A 201 6.57 1.71 -11.04
C VAL A 201 7.13 1.22 -9.70
N LYS A 202 6.29 0.51 -8.93
CA LYS A 202 6.62 0.02 -7.59
C LYS A 202 6.11 -1.40 -7.41
N ALA A 203 6.80 -2.20 -6.61
CA ALA A 203 6.22 -3.43 -6.08
C ALA A 203 5.49 -3.11 -4.76
N VAL A 204 4.34 -3.75 -4.54
CA VAL A 204 3.50 -3.54 -3.36
C VAL A 204 3.60 -4.76 -2.45
N HIS A 205 4.22 -4.58 -1.30
CA HIS A 205 4.26 -5.58 -0.24
C HIS A 205 2.87 -5.73 0.42
N PRO A 206 2.48 -6.92 0.92
CA PRO A 206 1.18 -7.15 1.55
C PRO A 206 0.81 -6.22 2.70
N ASP A 207 1.79 -5.71 3.44
CA ASP A 207 1.58 -4.73 4.53
C ASP A 207 1.36 -3.27 4.03
N GLY A 208 1.33 -3.09 2.71
CA GLY A 208 1.21 -1.79 2.05
C GLY A 208 2.52 -0.99 1.98
N GLN A 209 3.69 -1.60 2.16
CA GLN A 209 4.96 -0.96 1.79
C GLN A 209 5.19 -0.97 0.27
N LEU A 210 5.88 0.05 -0.23
CA LEU A 210 6.25 0.17 -1.64
C LEU A 210 7.75 -0.02 -1.83
N LEU A 211 8.10 -0.90 -2.76
CA LEU A 211 9.48 -1.18 -3.15
C LEU A 211 9.75 -0.51 -4.50
N ASP A 212 10.85 0.21 -4.60
CA ASP A 212 11.26 0.86 -5.85
C ASP A 212 11.57 -0.20 -6.91
N VAL A 213 10.91 -0.14 -8.08
CA VAL A 213 11.29 -0.97 -9.22
C VAL A 213 12.22 -0.17 -10.12
N LYS A 214 13.41 -0.71 -10.37
CA LYS A 214 14.48 -0.04 -11.11
C LYS A 214 15.13 -1.00 -12.10
N ALA A 215 15.80 -0.44 -13.10
CA ALA A 215 16.66 -1.17 -14.00
C ALA A 215 18.11 -1.09 -13.52
N LEU A 216 18.86 -2.19 -13.63
CA LEU A 216 20.28 -2.27 -13.28
C LEU A 216 21.10 -2.72 -14.47
N ASP A 217 22.25 -2.10 -14.70
CA ASP A 217 23.26 -2.63 -15.62
C ASP A 217 24.23 -3.59 -14.93
N LYS A 218 25.16 -4.16 -15.71
CA LYS A 218 26.19 -5.08 -15.21
C LYS A 218 27.17 -4.43 -14.24
N ALA A 219 27.34 -3.11 -14.28
CA ALA A 219 28.20 -2.37 -13.36
C ALA A 219 27.48 -2.01 -12.05
N GLY A 220 26.17 -2.28 -11.95
CA GLY A 220 25.36 -1.99 -10.79
C GLY A 220 24.78 -0.58 -10.77
N ASN A 221 24.86 0.18 -11.87
CA ASN A 221 24.19 1.48 -11.94
C ASN A 221 22.68 1.27 -11.97
N ILE A 222 21.94 2.17 -11.29
CA ILE A 222 20.50 2.06 -11.08
C ILE A 222 19.77 3.13 -11.88
N TYR A 223 18.74 2.72 -12.60
CA TYR A 223 17.97 3.57 -13.50
C TYR A 223 16.47 3.50 -13.20
N ASP A 224 15.79 4.62 -13.45
CA ASP A 224 14.35 4.73 -13.18
C ASP A 224 13.52 3.87 -14.13
N VAL A 225 12.50 3.18 -13.59
CA VAL A 225 11.48 2.52 -14.38
C VAL A 225 10.15 3.23 -14.15
N LYS A 226 9.49 3.63 -15.23
CA LYS A 226 8.22 4.37 -15.19
C LYS A 226 7.21 3.76 -16.15
N ALA A 227 5.93 3.97 -15.87
CA ALA A 227 4.89 3.82 -16.88
C ALA A 227 4.68 5.18 -17.56
N ILE A 228 4.55 5.18 -18.88
CA ILE A 228 4.39 6.39 -19.68
C ILE A 228 3.10 6.27 -20.47
N ASP A 229 2.28 7.32 -20.40
CA ASP A 229 1.16 7.50 -21.32
C ASP A 229 1.72 7.95 -22.68
N GLN A 230 1.44 7.18 -23.72
CA GLN A 230 1.68 7.59 -25.10
C GLN A 230 0.32 7.87 -25.75
N ASN A 231 0.13 9.12 -26.19
CA ASN A 231 -1.00 9.58 -26.98
C ASN A 231 -2.36 9.61 -26.24
N GLY A 232 -2.36 9.80 -24.92
CA GLY A 232 -3.59 9.91 -24.13
C GLY A 232 -4.32 8.57 -23.93
N ASN A 233 -3.64 7.45 -24.21
CA ASN A 233 -4.18 6.12 -24.00
C ASN A 233 -3.85 5.62 -22.60
N MET A 234 -4.65 6.06 -21.64
CA MET A 234 -4.60 5.54 -20.27
C MET A 234 -5.12 4.10 -20.15
N HIS A 235 -5.69 3.47 -21.18
CA HIS A 235 -6.11 2.08 -21.05
C HIS A 235 -4.92 1.11 -21.11
N LEU A 236 -3.80 1.53 -21.71
CA LEU A 236 -2.60 0.72 -21.83
C LEU A 236 -1.32 1.58 -21.89
N MET A 237 -0.61 1.66 -20.78
CA MET A 237 0.62 2.45 -20.67
C MET A 237 1.87 1.61 -20.90
N ASP A 238 2.90 2.25 -21.46
CA ASP A 238 4.19 1.63 -21.75
C ASP A 238 5.09 1.62 -20.52
N ILE A 239 5.69 0.47 -20.17
CA ILE A 239 6.75 0.43 -19.14
C ILE A 239 8.12 0.63 -19.80
N LYS A 240 8.87 1.63 -19.33
CA LYS A 240 10.19 1.99 -19.84
C LYS A 240 11.22 2.16 -18.73
N ALA A 241 12.46 1.78 -19.01
CA ALA A 241 13.62 2.15 -18.20
C ALA A 241 14.30 3.41 -18.78
N PHE A 242 14.71 4.34 -17.92
CA PHE A 242 15.29 5.63 -18.29
C PHE A 242 16.80 5.59 -18.07
N VAL A 243 17.55 5.32 -19.15
CA VAL A 243 19.02 5.19 -19.13
C VAL A 243 19.61 6.36 -19.89
N GLY A 244 20.17 7.34 -19.17
CA GLY A 244 20.54 8.63 -19.75
C GLY A 244 19.32 9.30 -20.39
N ASN A 245 19.44 9.68 -21.67
CA ASN A 245 18.34 10.27 -22.44
C ASN A 245 17.46 9.23 -23.16
N GLN A 246 17.74 7.93 -23.00
CA GLN A 246 17.02 6.86 -23.69
C GLN A 246 15.91 6.27 -22.83
N LYS A 247 14.78 5.94 -23.47
CA LYS A 247 13.64 5.23 -22.87
C LYS A 247 13.60 3.81 -23.41
N LEU A 248 14.23 2.88 -22.70
CA LEU A 248 14.38 1.49 -23.12
C LEU A 248 13.08 0.70 -22.91
N PRO A 249 12.65 -0.13 -23.86
CA PRO A 249 11.50 -1.01 -23.67
C PRO A 249 11.77 -2.04 -22.59
N VAL A 250 10.80 -2.25 -21.71
CA VAL A 250 10.78 -3.37 -20.76
C VAL A 250 9.95 -4.51 -21.33
N LYS A 251 10.49 -5.72 -21.34
CA LYS A 251 9.89 -6.92 -21.95
C LYS A 251 10.01 -8.12 -21.02
N VAL A 252 9.12 -9.09 -21.22
CA VAL A 252 9.32 -10.45 -20.71
C VAL A 252 10.11 -11.20 -21.78
N LEU A 253 11.28 -11.71 -21.41
CA LEU A 253 12.12 -12.46 -22.33
C LEU A 253 11.61 -13.89 -22.49
N GLU A 254 11.87 -14.48 -23.65
CA GLU A 254 11.68 -15.92 -23.82
C GLU A 254 12.69 -16.67 -22.95
N SER A 255 12.22 -17.61 -22.13
CA SER A 255 13.05 -18.40 -21.23
C SER A 255 12.39 -19.75 -20.94
N ARG A 256 13.22 -20.72 -20.54
CA ARG A 256 12.78 -22.02 -19.99
C ARG A 256 12.61 -21.98 -18.46
N ASP A 257 12.96 -20.85 -17.84
CA ASP A 257 12.80 -20.67 -16.39
C ASP A 257 11.31 -20.70 -16.02
N PRO A 258 10.95 -21.31 -14.87
CA PRO A 258 9.57 -21.28 -14.37
C PRO A 258 9.02 -19.86 -14.20
N ASN A 259 9.89 -18.92 -13.84
CA ASN A 259 9.58 -17.51 -13.75
C ASN A 259 10.36 -16.75 -14.84
N ALA A 260 9.65 -16.23 -15.83
CA ALA A 260 10.25 -15.61 -17.00
C ALA A 260 10.97 -14.29 -16.66
N PRO A 261 12.18 -14.05 -17.20
CA PRO A 261 12.94 -12.83 -16.94
C PRO A 261 12.22 -11.58 -17.45
N VAL A 262 12.14 -10.54 -16.61
CA VAL A 262 11.69 -9.20 -17.02
C VAL A 262 12.90 -8.30 -17.10
N LYS A 263 13.17 -7.74 -18.28
CA LYS A 263 14.39 -6.97 -18.57
C LYS A 263 14.09 -5.71 -19.38
N ALA A 264 14.91 -4.67 -19.20
CA ALA A 264 14.98 -3.59 -20.20
C ALA A 264 16.03 -3.90 -21.25
N ILE A 265 15.79 -3.48 -22.49
CA ILE A 265 16.62 -3.80 -23.65
C ILE A 265 17.15 -2.52 -24.29
N GLY A 266 18.47 -2.36 -24.30
CA GLY A 266 19.21 -1.29 -24.96
C GLY A 266 19.04 -1.31 -26.48
N ALA A 267 19.30 -0.19 -27.14
CA ALA A 267 19.27 -0.10 -28.61
C ALA A 267 20.28 -1.04 -29.29
N ASP A 268 21.36 -1.33 -28.58
CA ASP A 268 22.44 -2.25 -28.95
C ASP A 268 22.20 -3.70 -28.50
N GLY A 269 21.04 -4.00 -27.90
CA GLY A 269 20.73 -5.30 -27.32
C GLY A 269 21.26 -5.50 -25.90
N THR A 270 21.90 -4.49 -25.28
CA THR A 270 22.34 -4.57 -23.88
C THR A 270 21.15 -4.83 -22.95
N ILE A 271 21.31 -5.80 -22.05
CA ILE A 271 20.27 -6.20 -21.11
C ILE A 271 20.46 -5.52 -19.76
N TYR A 272 19.37 -4.96 -19.24
CA TYR A 272 19.29 -4.39 -17.90
C TYR A 272 18.30 -5.20 -17.06
N ASP A 273 18.73 -5.53 -15.85
CA ASP A 273 17.94 -6.29 -14.88
C ASP A 273 16.84 -5.42 -14.29
N ILE A 274 15.59 -5.85 -14.33
CA ILE A 274 14.53 -5.21 -13.56
C ILE A 274 14.49 -5.83 -12.17
N LYS A 275 14.67 -5.01 -11.13
CA LYS A 275 14.69 -5.43 -9.73
C LYS A 275 13.81 -4.52 -8.88
N ALA A 276 13.32 -5.05 -7.76
CA ALA A 276 12.67 -4.28 -6.72
C ALA A 276 13.63 -4.08 -5.53
N PHE A 277 13.60 -2.89 -4.92
CA PHE A 277 14.47 -2.51 -3.82
C PHE A 277 13.66 -2.25 -2.55
N THR A 278 14.05 -2.92 -1.47
CA THR A 278 13.54 -2.62 -0.13
C THR A 278 14.20 -1.36 0.44
N ALA A 279 13.63 -0.84 1.54
CA ALA A 279 14.19 0.31 2.25
C ALA A 279 15.63 0.06 2.76
N ASP A 280 15.94 -1.18 3.15
CA ASP A 280 17.28 -1.63 3.54
C ASP A 280 18.16 -2.05 2.34
N ARG A 281 17.76 -1.69 1.12
CA ARG A 281 18.47 -1.96 -0.15
C ARG A 281 18.70 -3.43 -0.48
N LYS A 282 17.92 -4.34 0.08
CA LYS A 282 17.84 -5.71 -0.45
C LYS A 282 17.21 -5.67 -1.84
N ILE A 283 17.73 -6.54 -2.71
CA ILE A 283 17.35 -6.61 -4.11
C ILE A 283 16.48 -7.85 -4.30
N LEU A 284 15.28 -7.63 -4.84
CA LEU A 284 14.32 -8.68 -5.18
C LEU A 284 14.26 -8.81 -6.70
N ASP A 285 14.16 -10.04 -7.17
CA ASP A 285 13.92 -10.32 -8.58
C ASP A 285 12.52 -9.87 -8.98
N VAL A 286 12.39 -9.24 -10.16
CA VAL A 286 11.09 -8.99 -10.79
C VAL A 286 10.95 -9.90 -12.00
N LYS A 287 9.93 -10.77 -12.00
CA LYS A 287 9.72 -11.80 -13.02
C LYS A 287 8.25 -11.93 -13.42
N GLY A 288 8.03 -12.56 -14.58
CA GLY A 288 6.72 -13.07 -14.98
C GLY A 288 6.49 -14.44 -14.34
N VAL A 289 5.46 -14.60 -13.51
CA VAL A 289 5.33 -15.79 -12.62
C VAL A 289 4.12 -16.68 -12.88
N ALA A 290 3.06 -16.14 -13.48
CA ALA A 290 1.83 -16.89 -13.72
C ALA A 290 1.12 -16.30 -14.94
N GLU A 291 0.43 -17.16 -15.69
CA GLU A 291 -0.24 -16.81 -16.94
C GLU A 291 -1.75 -17.02 -16.79
N SER A 292 -2.52 -16.06 -17.30
CA SER A 292 -3.98 -16.12 -17.34
C SER A 292 -4.43 -15.61 -18.71
N GLY A 293 -4.71 -16.55 -19.62
CA GLY A 293 -4.82 -16.24 -21.04
C GLY A 293 -3.56 -15.53 -21.55
N ASN A 294 -3.72 -14.42 -22.26
CA ASN A 294 -2.60 -13.67 -22.85
C ASN A 294 -1.89 -12.72 -21.86
N LEU A 295 -2.20 -12.80 -20.56
CA LEU A 295 -1.63 -11.94 -19.53
C LEU A 295 -0.64 -12.71 -18.66
N ILE A 296 0.55 -12.15 -18.49
CA ILE A 296 1.58 -12.64 -17.57
C ILE A 296 1.61 -11.73 -16.34
N HIS A 297 1.46 -12.29 -15.16
CA HIS A 297 1.61 -11.56 -13.90
C HIS A 297 3.06 -11.21 -13.65
N ILE A 298 3.36 -9.91 -13.55
CA ILE A 298 4.68 -9.42 -13.14
C ILE A 298 4.70 -9.21 -11.63
N LYS A 299 5.63 -9.88 -10.95
CA LYS A 299 5.77 -9.87 -9.50
C LYS A 299 7.22 -9.62 -9.11
N ALA A 300 7.42 -8.91 -8.00
CA ALA A 300 8.67 -8.99 -7.27
C ALA A 300 8.64 -10.24 -6.37
N ILE A 301 9.77 -10.95 -6.28
CA ILE A 301 9.88 -12.22 -5.56
C ILE A 301 10.83 -12.01 -4.38
N ALA A 302 10.30 -12.19 -3.17
CA ALA A 302 11.10 -12.16 -1.95
C ALA A 302 11.89 -13.47 -1.74
N ALA A 303 12.87 -13.44 -0.84
CA ALA A 303 13.76 -14.57 -0.59
C ALA A 303 13.03 -15.82 -0.06
N ASP A 304 11.90 -15.64 0.60
CA ASP A 304 11.01 -16.70 1.09
C ASP A 304 10.03 -17.23 0.01
N GLY A 305 10.10 -16.69 -1.21
CA GLY A 305 9.19 -17.01 -2.32
C GLY A 305 7.91 -16.19 -2.36
N SER A 306 7.69 -15.28 -1.39
CA SER A 306 6.51 -14.41 -1.38
C SER A 306 6.47 -13.51 -2.63
N LEU A 307 5.28 -13.34 -3.21
CA LEU A 307 5.07 -12.62 -4.47
C LEU A 307 4.38 -11.27 -4.25
N TYR A 308 5.04 -10.19 -4.64
CA TYR A 308 4.53 -8.83 -4.49
C TYR A 308 4.07 -8.27 -5.83
N GLY A 309 2.86 -7.70 -5.87
CA GLY A 309 2.30 -7.12 -7.09
C GLY A 309 3.11 -5.94 -7.59
N VAL A 310 3.45 -5.88 -8.88
CA VAL A 310 4.04 -4.69 -9.49
C VAL A 310 2.93 -3.78 -10.04
N LYS A 311 2.97 -2.51 -9.66
CA LYS A 311 1.97 -1.49 -10.01
C LYS A 311 2.63 -0.26 -10.62
N ALA A 312 1.93 0.37 -11.57
CA ALA A 312 2.19 1.75 -11.95
C ALA A 312 1.30 2.66 -11.08
N ILE A 313 1.87 3.75 -10.56
CA ILE A 313 1.24 4.68 -9.61
C ILE A 313 1.35 6.10 -10.16
N SER A 314 0.22 6.74 -10.45
CA SER A 314 0.20 8.16 -10.83
C SER A 314 0.55 9.06 -9.64
N PRO A 315 1.06 10.27 -9.88
CA PRO A 315 1.17 11.32 -8.87
C PRO A 315 -0.13 11.57 -8.09
N SER A 316 -1.27 11.54 -8.80
CA SER A 316 -2.62 11.64 -8.20
C SER A 316 -3.09 10.40 -7.44
N GLY A 317 -2.31 9.31 -7.45
CA GLY A 317 -2.56 8.06 -6.76
C GLY A 317 -3.44 7.06 -7.52
N GLN A 318 -3.68 7.24 -8.82
CA GLN A 318 -4.28 6.22 -9.68
C GLN A 318 -3.31 5.07 -9.88
N LEU A 319 -3.83 3.84 -9.95
CA LEU A 319 -2.99 2.65 -9.93
C LEU A 319 -3.38 1.64 -10.99
N TYR A 320 -2.39 1.23 -11.76
CA TYR A 320 -2.50 0.20 -12.78
C TYR A 320 -1.67 -1.02 -12.43
N ASP A 321 -2.18 -2.17 -12.85
CA ASP A 321 -1.49 -3.45 -12.81
C ASP A 321 -0.40 -3.45 -13.88
N VAL A 322 0.82 -3.83 -13.50
CA VAL A 322 1.88 -4.10 -14.49
C VAL A 322 1.84 -5.58 -14.86
N LYS A 323 1.63 -5.87 -16.15
CA LYS A 323 1.53 -7.23 -16.69
C LYS A 323 2.38 -7.36 -17.95
N GLY A 324 2.80 -8.58 -18.27
CA GLY A 324 3.19 -8.95 -19.61
C GLY A 324 1.94 -9.20 -20.46
N ILE A 325 1.93 -8.73 -21.70
CA ILE A 325 0.90 -9.02 -22.70
C ILE A 325 1.56 -9.78 -23.83
N GLU A 326 1.14 -11.03 -24.01
CA GLU A 326 1.64 -11.93 -25.03
C GLU A 326 0.88 -11.71 -26.34
N PRO A 327 1.59 -11.39 -27.46
CA PRO A 327 0.97 -11.18 -28.75
C PRO A 327 0.72 -12.49 -29.53
N GLY A 328 1.05 -13.65 -28.94
CA GLY A 328 0.86 -14.99 -29.51
C GLY A 328 2.15 -15.67 -29.95
N GLU A 329 3.11 -14.92 -30.50
CA GLU A 329 4.43 -15.43 -30.89
C GLU A 329 5.56 -14.58 -30.29
N SER A 330 6.70 -15.22 -30.01
CA SER A 330 7.93 -14.53 -29.63
C SER A 330 8.41 -13.60 -30.75
N PHE A 331 8.93 -12.44 -30.38
CA PHE A 331 9.38 -11.39 -31.30
C PHE A 331 10.76 -10.85 -30.91
N MET A 332 11.43 -10.20 -31.86
CA MET A 332 12.75 -9.61 -31.63
C MET A 332 12.64 -8.14 -31.23
N VAL A 333 13.43 -7.72 -30.24
CA VAL A 333 13.62 -6.33 -29.84
C VAL A 333 15.13 -6.09 -29.74
N ASN A 334 15.68 -5.27 -30.64
CA ASN A 334 17.10 -4.92 -30.67
C ASN A 334 18.03 -6.15 -30.56
N GLY A 335 17.74 -7.21 -31.32
CA GLY A 335 18.54 -8.44 -31.30
C GLY A 335 18.28 -9.38 -30.11
N VAL A 336 17.34 -9.04 -29.22
CA VAL A 336 16.94 -9.88 -28.08
C VAL A 336 15.55 -10.47 -28.32
N ARG A 337 15.39 -11.77 -28.06
CA ARG A 337 14.11 -12.46 -28.19
C ARG A 337 13.22 -12.23 -26.96
N ALA A 338 12.01 -11.74 -27.19
CA ALA A 338 11.02 -11.44 -26.17
C ALA A 338 9.72 -12.20 -26.44
N ARG A 339 9.04 -12.62 -25.38
CA ARG A 339 7.73 -13.29 -25.49
C ARG A 339 6.55 -12.35 -25.26
N ALA A 340 6.75 -11.28 -24.48
CA ALA A 340 5.65 -10.37 -24.14
C ALA A 340 6.08 -8.92 -23.96
N HIS A 341 5.16 -8.00 -24.22
CA HIS A 341 5.30 -6.60 -23.88
C HIS A 341 4.94 -6.35 -22.41
N VAL A 342 5.75 -5.60 -21.66
CA VAL A 342 5.36 -5.19 -20.31
C VAL A 342 4.62 -3.86 -20.36
N LYS A 343 3.41 -3.84 -19.81
CA LYS A 343 2.47 -2.72 -19.88
C LYS A 343 1.81 -2.47 -18.53
N ALA A 344 1.36 -1.25 -18.28
CA ALA A 344 0.44 -0.94 -17.19
C ALA A 344 -0.99 -0.84 -17.72
N LEU A 345 -1.95 -1.43 -17.02
CA LEU A 345 -3.36 -1.46 -17.39
C LEU A 345 -4.26 -1.32 -16.15
N PRO A 346 -5.49 -0.80 -16.30
CA PRO A 346 -6.46 -0.73 -15.20
C PRO A 346 -6.62 -2.06 -14.46
N GLN A 347 -6.74 -1.98 -13.14
CA GLN A 347 -7.06 -3.15 -12.32
C GLN A 347 -8.46 -3.65 -12.68
N LYS A 348 -8.62 -4.96 -12.81
CA LYS A 348 -9.92 -5.62 -12.96
C LYS A 348 -10.35 -6.25 -11.64
#